data_AF-A0A3B8WJU5-F1
#
_entry.id   AF-A0A3B8WJU5-F1
#
_cell.length_a   1.000
_cell.length_b   1.000
_cell.length_c   1.000
_cell.angle_alpha   90.00
_cell.angle_beta   90.00
_cell.angle_gamma   90.00
#
_symmetry.space_group_name_H-M   'P 1'
#
loop_
_entity.id
_entity.type
_entity.pdbx_description
1 polymer ?
#
loop_
_entity_poly.entity_id
_entity_poly.type
_entity_poly.pdbx_seq_one_letter_code
_entity_poly.pdbx_strand_id
1 'polypeptide(L)'
;MSDPMHDRGEHYLTTPKAEPFLERLLFNNRALILVAFFVLTLFLGYNAIKIQPDASFERMIPLEHPYIVNMLDHRDDLDNLGNFVRIAVAVEEGDIFTAEYMETLK
;
A
#
# COMPACT_ATOMS: atom_id res chain seq x y z
N MET A 1 27.00 42.01 0.18
CA MET A 1 28.21 41.39 0.76
C MET A 1 27.88 39.93 1.01
N SER A 2 28.17 39.07 0.03
CA SER A 2 28.03 37.62 0.14
C SER A 2 29.16 37.09 1.01
N ASP A 3 28.82 36.32 2.04
CA ASP A 3 29.78 35.71 2.95
C ASP A 3 30.72 34.76 2.18
N PRO A 4 32.05 35.00 2.18
CA PRO A 4 33.01 34.20 1.42
C PRO A 4 33.18 32.76 1.94
N MET A 5 32.56 32.41 3.08
CA MET A 5 32.58 31.04 3.61
C MET A 5 31.49 30.13 3.04
N HIS A 6 30.49 30.67 2.33
CA HIS A 6 29.42 29.84 1.72
C HIS A 6 29.75 29.38 0.29
N ASP A 7 30.84 29.85 -0.31
CA ASP A 7 31.29 29.52 -1.67
C ASP A 7 32.25 28.32 -1.74
N ARG A 8 32.59 27.73 -0.58
CA ARG A 8 33.34 26.48 -0.49
C ARG A 8 32.40 25.36 -0.08
N GLY A 9 31.62 24.89 -1.05
CA GLY A 9 30.82 23.69 -0.90
C GLY A 9 31.72 22.52 -0.52
N GLU A 10 31.67 22.14 0.74
CA GLU A 10 32.12 20.84 1.26
C GLU A 10 31.29 19.74 0.58
N HIS A 11 31.61 19.41 -0.68
CA HIS A 11 30.98 18.34 -1.45
C HIS A 11 32.03 17.33 -1.95
N TYR A 12 33.00 16.96 -1.11
CA TYR A 12 33.91 15.84 -1.40
C TYR A 12 33.28 14.48 -1.04
N LEU A 13 32.07 14.19 -1.52
CA LEU A 13 31.49 12.84 -1.44
C LEU A 13 31.89 11.97 -2.64
N THR A 14 32.41 12.57 -3.71
CA THR A 14 32.95 11.85 -4.87
C THR A 14 34.30 12.44 -5.27
N THR A 15 35.23 11.62 -5.78
CA THR A 15 36.55 12.09 -6.23
C THR A 15 36.36 13.21 -7.28
N PRO A 16 37.14 14.31 -7.27
CA PRO A 16 36.92 15.49 -8.15
C PRO A 16 36.98 15.20 -9.67
N LYS A 17 37.38 13.99 -10.08
CA LYS A 17 37.33 13.51 -11.47
C LYS A 17 36.05 12.74 -11.81
N ALA A 18 35.33 12.25 -10.82
CA ALA A 18 34.08 11.50 -10.97
C ALA A 18 32.92 12.43 -11.34
N GLU A 19 32.85 13.62 -10.73
CA GLU A 19 31.83 14.64 -10.99
C GLU A 19 31.73 15.03 -12.48
N PRO A 20 32.80 15.49 -13.16
CA PRO A 20 32.73 15.86 -14.57
C PRO A 20 32.53 14.66 -15.52
N PHE A 21 32.86 13.45 -15.10
CA PHE A 21 32.64 12.24 -15.88
C PHE A 21 31.16 11.80 -15.85
N LEU A 22 30.56 11.73 -14.65
CA LEU A 22 29.14 11.42 -14.45
C LEU A 22 28.26 12.48 -15.11
N GLU A 23 28.60 13.75 -14.95
CA GLU A 23 27.88 14.86 -15.58
C GLU A 23 27.86 14.69 -17.11
N ARG A 24 29.03 14.50 -17.74
CA ARG A 24 29.09 14.27 -19.19
C ARG A 24 28.31 13.03 -19.62
N LEU A 25 28.40 11.92 -18.89
CA LEU A 25 27.70 10.70 -19.24
C LEU A 25 26.17 10.88 -19.19
N LEU A 26 25.67 11.56 -18.15
CA LEU A 26 24.24 11.78 -17.92
C LEU A 26 23.67 12.86 -18.85
N PHE A 27 24.32 14.02 -18.94
CA PHE A 27 23.79 15.15 -19.72
C PHE A 27 23.97 14.98 -21.24
N ASN A 28 25.00 14.25 -21.69
CA ASN A 28 25.18 13.96 -23.11
C ASN A 28 24.12 12.97 -23.63
N ASN A 29 23.69 12.02 -22.79
CA ASN A 29 22.70 11.00 -23.15
C ASN A 29 21.32 11.26 -22.53
N ARG A 30 21.03 12.52 -22.18
CA ARG A 30 19.83 12.91 -21.41
C ARG A 30 18.52 12.32 -21.95
N ALA A 31 18.35 12.26 -23.27
CA ALA A 31 17.14 11.72 -23.88
C ALA A 31 16.99 10.21 -23.63
N LEU A 32 18.09 9.44 -23.74
CA LEU A 32 18.11 8.00 -23.45
C LEU A 32 17.78 7.72 -21.99
N ILE A 33 18.37 8.50 -21.08
CA ILE A 33 18.14 8.35 -19.64
C ILE A 33 16.69 8.68 -19.29
N LEU A 34 16.14 9.77 -19.82
CA LEU A 34 14.75 10.13 -19.61
C LEU A 34 13.79 9.05 -20.13
N VAL A 35 14.05 8.49 -21.31
CA VAL A 35 13.25 7.37 -21.83
C VAL A 35 13.36 6.14 -20.94
N ALA A 36 14.57 5.80 -20.47
CA ALA A 36 14.78 4.67 -19.57
C ALA A 36 13.99 4.83 -18.25
N PHE A 37 14.08 6.01 -17.62
CA PHE A 37 13.30 6.32 -16.42
C PHE A 37 11.80 6.33 -16.69
N PHE A 38 11.37 6.86 -17.84
CA PHE A 38 9.95 6.87 -18.21
C PHE A 38 9.39 5.45 -18.35
N VAL A 39 10.11 4.56 -19.05
CA VAL A 39 9.73 3.14 -19.18
C VAL A 39 9.71 2.47 -17.81
N LEU A 40 10.71 2.75 -16.96
CA LEU A 40 10.76 2.22 -15.60
C LEU A 40 9.56 2.70 -14.77
N THR A 41 9.19 3.99 -14.85
CA THR A 41 8.01 4.55 -14.18
C THR A 41 6.72 3.88 -14.64
N LEU A 42 6.55 3.68 -15.96
CA LEU A 42 5.38 2.96 -16.48
C LEU A 42 5.34 1.51 -16.01
N PHE A 43 6.48 0.82 -16.00
CA PHE A 43 6.57 -0.55 -15.50
C PHE A 43 6.21 -0.64 -14.01
N LEU A 44 6.76 0.23 -13.17
CA LEU A 44 6.42 0.27 -11.74
C LEU A 44 4.96 0.67 -11.53
N GLY A 45 4.46 1.65 -12.27
CA GLY A 45 3.06 2.08 -12.21
C GLY A 45 2.08 0.96 -12.58
N TYR A 46 2.38 0.17 -13.61
CA TYR A 46 1.58 -1.00 -13.97
C TYR A 46 1.58 -2.07 -12.88
N ASN A 47 2.70 -2.30 -12.20
CA ASN A 47 2.77 -3.22 -11.07
C ASN A 47 2.04 -2.67 -9.84
N ALA A 48 2.08 -1.36 -9.60
CA ALA A 48 1.39 -0.72 -8.49
C ALA A 48 -0.13 -0.89 -8.57
N ILE A 49 -0.72 -0.84 -9.77
CA ILE A 49 -2.16 -1.06 -9.97
C ILE A 49 -2.60 -2.48 -9.58
N LYS A 50 -1.68 -3.47 -9.64
CA LYS A 50 -1.99 -4.87 -9.29
C LYS A 50 -1.93 -5.15 -7.79
N ILE A 51 -1.52 -4.19 -6.98
CA ILE A 51 -1.46 -4.36 -5.53
C ILE A 51 -2.89 -4.48 -5.01
N GLN A 52 -3.23 -5.67 -4.52
CA GLN A 52 -4.52 -5.89 -3.89
C GLN A 52 -4.49 -5.28 -2.48
N PRO A 53 -5.48 -4.46 -2.11
CA PRO A 53 -5.64 -4.01 -0.74
C PRO A 53 -5.98 -5.24 0.11
N ASP A 54 -5.05 -5.66 0.94
CA ASP A 54 -5.24 -6.81 1.81
C ASP A 54 -5.09 -6.34 3.25
N ALA A 55 -6.24 -6.32 3.93
CA ALA A 55 -6.44 -5.97 5.33
C ALA A 55 -6.47 -7.23 6.22
N SER A 56 -5.69 -8.25 5.88
CA SER A 56 -5.52 -9.43 6.72
C SER A 56 -4.92 -9.03 8.05
N PHE A 57 -5.69 -9.23 9.13
CA PHE A 57 -5.25 -9.06 10.51
C PHE A 57 -3.94 -9.80 10.77
N GLU A 58 -3.74 -10.97 10.16
CA GLU A 58 -2.53 -11.80 10.31
C GLU A 58 -1.26 -11.07 9.88
N ARG A 59 -1.32 -10.22 8.85
CA ARG A 59 -0.14 -9.49 8.34
C ARG A 59 0.16 -8.22 9.13
N MET A 60 -0.74 -7.82 10.04
CA MET A 60 -0.61 -6.63 10.89
C MET A 60 -0.20 -6.97 12.33
N ILE A 61 -0.34 -8.24 12.75
CA ILE A 61 -0.07 -8.69 14.11
C ILE A 61 1.19 -9.57 14.17
N PRO A 62 1.96 -9.53 15.27
CA PRO A 62 3.11 -10.41 15.45
C PRO A 62 2.66 -11.86 15.62
N LEU A 63 2.93 -12.69 14.60
CA LEU A 63 2.48 -14.08 14.54
C LEU A 63 3.17 -15.00 15.57
N GLU A 64 4.30 -14.57 16.13
CA GLU A 64 5.07 -15.37 17.11
C GLU A 64 4.46 -15.35 18.52
N HIS A 65 3.45 -14.50 18.76
CA HIS A 65 2.85 -14.41 20.09
C HIS A 65 2.00 -15.66 20.40
N PRO A 66 2.16 -16.31 21.57
CA PRO A 66 1.52 -17.59 21.88
C PRO A 66 -0.02 -17.58 21.75
N TYR A 67 -0.69 -16.46 22.10
CA TYR A 67 -2.14 -16.33 21.88
C TYR A 67 -2.54 -16.28 20.40
N ILE A 68 -1.71 -15.68 19.53
CA ILE A 68 -1.99 -15.57 18.10
C ILE A 68 -1.80 -16.94 17.44
N VAL A 69 -0.76 -17.68 17.83
CA VAL A 69 -0.56 -19.07 17.37
C VAL A 69 -1.79 -19.92 17.70
N ASN A 70 -2.24 -19.90 18.96
CA ASN A 70 -3.41 -20.68 19.36
C ASN A 70 -4.70 -20.24 18.66
N MET A 71 -4.86 -18.94 18.40
CA MET A 71 -6.00 -18.42 17.60
C MET A 71 -5.96 -18.92 16.16
N LEU A 72 -4.78 -18.97 15.53
CA LEU A 72 -4.60 -19.46 14.17
C LEU A 72 -4.87 -20.98 14.09
N ASP A 73 -4.39 -21.74 15.07
CA ASP A 73 -4.61 -23.18 15.15
C ASP A 73 -6.10 -23.55 15.27
N HIS A 74 -6.91 -22.66 15.86
CA HIS A 74 -8.35 -22.84 16.05
C HIS A 74 -9.19 -21.86 15.20
N ARG A 75 -8.62 -21.30 14.12
CA ARG A 75 -9.30 -20.26 13.34
C ARG A 75 -10.61 -20.74 12.74
N ASP A 76 -10.63 -21.98 12.25
CA ASP A 76 -11.82 -22.59 11.63
C ASP A 76 -12.97 -22.77 12.65
N ASP A 77 -12.66 -22.90 13.94
CA ASP A 77 -13.66 -22.92 15.02
C ASP A 77 -14.28 -21.53 15.28
N LEU A 78 -13.61 -20.46 14.81
CA LEU A 78 -13.98 -19.06 14.99
C LEU A 78 -14.65 -18.44 13.75
N ASP A 79 -14.69 -19.13 12.60
CA ASP A 79 -15.16 -18.61 11.31
C ASP A 79 -16.58 -18.02 11.34
N ASN A 80 -17.45 -18.50 12.24
CA ASN A 80 -18.83 -18.01 12.39
C ASN A 80 -18.98 -16.76 13.29
N LEU A 81 -17.91 -16.25 13.90
CA LEU A 81 -18.00 -15.17 14.91
C LEU A 81 -17.70 -13.77 14.35
N GLY A 82 -16.91 -13.65 13.29
CA GLY A 82 -16.37 -12.37 12.83
C GLY A 82 -16.91 -11.85 11.49
N ASN A 83 -17.14 -12.74 10.53
CA ASN A 83 -17.45 -12.39 9.14
C ASN A 83 -18.87 -12.81 8.74
N PHE A 84 -19.88 -12.06 9.19
CA PHE A 84 -21.26 -12.24 8.73
C PHE A 84 -21.77 -10.97 8.03
N VAL A 85 -22.57 -11.15 6.98
CA VAL A 85 -23.29 -10.07 6.32
C VAL A 85 -24.63 -9.89 7.05
N ARG A 86 -24.88 -8.71 7.63
CA ARG A 86 -26.19 -8.38 8.21
C ARG A 86 -27.02 -7.65 7.16
N ILE A 87 -28.19 -8.21 6.84
CA ILE A 87 -29.18 -7.59 5.97
C ILE A 87 -30.29 -7.05 6.86
N ALA A 88 -30.50 -5.74 6.84
CA ALA A 88 -31.61 -5.10 7.54
C ALA A 88 -32.73 -4.81 6.53
N VAL A 89 -33.91 -5.40 6.76
CA VAL A 89 -35.10 -5.16 5.96
C VAL A 89 -35.98 -4.14 6.69
N ALA A 90 -36.52 -3.17 5.98
CA ALA A 90 -37.42 -2.15 6.53
C ALA A 90 -38.76 -2.20 5.79
N VAL A 91 -39.83 -1.81 6.48
CA VAL A 91 -41.19 -1.72 5.92
C VAL A 91 -41.48 -0.27 5.56
N GLU A 92 -41.96 -0.01 4.35
CA GLU A 92 -42.30 1.35 3.88
C GLU A 92 -43.57 1.89 4.53
N GLU A 93 -44.60 1.05 4.69
CA GLU A 93 -45.88 1.39 5.31
C GLU A 93 -46.39 0.23 6.17
N GLY A 94 -46.81 0.52 7.41
CA GLY A 94 -47.33 -0.49 8.34
C GLY A 94 -46.33 -0.92 9.41
N ASP A 95 -46.43 -2.17 9.87
CA ASP A 95 -45.68 -2.71 11.01
C ASP A 95 -44.84 -3.94 10.63
N ILE A 96 -43.74 -4.15 11.35
CA ILE A 96 -42.81 -5.25 11.17
C ILE A 96 -43.37 -6.59 11.66
N PHE A 97 -44.46 -6.62 12.42
CA PHE A 97 -45.05 -7.86 12.94
C PHE A 97 -46.04 -8.54 11.99
N THR A 98 -46.02 -8.18 10.69
CA THR A 98 -46.86 -8.82 9.67
C THR A 98 -46.32 -10.20 9.29
N ALA A 99 -47.23 -11.11 8.89
CA ALA A 99 -46.86 -12.45 8.47
C ALA A 99 -45.94 -12.45 7.24
N GLU A 100 -46.21 -11.55 6.28
CA GLU A 100 -45.43 -11.38 5.05
C GLU A 100 -44.00 -10.90 5.34
N TYR A 101 -43.85 -9.94 6.27
CA TYR A 101 -42.52 -9.48 6.69
C TYR A 101 -41.73 -10.58 7.41
N MET A 102 -42.37 -11.35 8.29
CA MET A 102 -41.72 -12.47 8.98
C MET A 102 -41.34 -13.61 8.02
N GLU A 103 -42.08 -13.81 6.93
CA GLU A 103 -41.73 -14.76 5.87
C GLU A 103 -40.54 -14.26 5.03
N THR A 104 -40.42 -12.95 4.83
CA THR A 104 -39.29 -12.32 4.12
C THR A 104 -37.96 -12.42 4.89
N LEU A 105 -38.00 -12.56 6.22
CA LEU A 105 -36.80 -12.65 7.08
C LEU A 105 -36.23 -14.08 7.26
N LYS A 106 -36.89 -15.12 6.74
CA LYS A 106 -36.40 -16.51 6.79
C LYS A 106 -35.26 -16.77 5.82
#